data_AF-A0A6F8TM32-F1
#
_entry.id   AF-A0A6F8TM32-F1
#
_cell.length_a   1.000
_cell.length_b   1.000
_cell.length_c   1.000
_cell.angle_alpha   90.00
_cell.angle_beta   90.00
_cell.angle_gamma   90.00
#
_symmetry.space_group_name_H-M   'P 1'
#
loop_
_entity.id
_entity.type
_entity.pdbx_description
1 polymer ?
#
loop_
_entity_poly.entity_id
_entity_poly.type
_entity_poly.pdbx_seq_one_letter_code
_entity_poly.pdbx_strand_id
1 'polypeptide(L)'
;MIEMQGGEDLRYTNQLPDYALRFHRGLITVFGVASLGLLWLVFYFLVLDFIPVLAGLMFFVFALLAFLTKFCYNNLKLYTNLTIVKHLNHEGYYFYYRNEKTKEEIEELITYEQMDQVIIGHTLRYIPNTSTAVKSLRIIGARIIIVWENEGEMDFRIFDIEVQDQLDGWIDRLRLHDIPLYMTEKDIGSVPGDEYVKKFLGEGRDLKELSTPFTVGGRTTEKLEKY
;
A
#
# COMPACT_ATOMS: atom_id res chain seq x y z
N MET A 1 0.90 1.48 2.43
CA MET A 1 1.64 0.22 2.18
C MET A 1 0.59 -0.87 2.21
N ILE A 2 0.51 -1.68 1.16
CA ILE A 2 -0.39 -2.82 1.09
C ILE A 2 0.49 -4.02 1.49
N GLU A 3 0.05 -4.78 2.48
CA GLU A 3 0.78 -5.94 2.99
C GLU A 3 0.03 -7.21 2.64
N MET A 4 0.77 -8.29 2.37
CA MET A 4 0.17 -9.60 2.19
C MET A 4 -0.30 -10.09 3.57
N GLN A 5 -1.59 -10.35 3.71
CA GLN A 5 -2.10 -11.10 4.85
C GLN A 5 -2.05 -12.57 4.45
N GLY A 6 -1.14 -13.34 5.08
CA GLY A 6 -0.87 -14.73 4.73
C GLY A 6 -2.12 -15.60 4.64
N GLY A 7 -2.04 -16.66 3.84
CA GLY A 7 -3.14 -17.57 3.50
C GLY A 7 -2.98 -18.11 2.08
N GLU A 8 -3.85 -19.03 1.68
CA GLU A 8 -3.80 -19.63 0.33
C GLU A 8 -4.17 -18.63 -0.78
N ASP A 9 -4.89 -17.55 -0.48
CA ASP A 9 -5.53 -16.69 -1.50
C ASP A 9 -4.73 -15.47 -2.00
N LEU A 10 -3.39 -15.45 -1.84
CA LEU A 10 -2.55 -14.33 -2.31
C LEU A 10 -3.16 -12.96 -1.99
N ARG A 11 -3.59 -12.78 -0.73
CA ARG A 11 -4.40 -11.64 -0.29
C ARG A 11 -3.54 -10.48 0.17
N TYR A 12 -3.81 -9.31 -0.40
CA TYR A 12 -3.15 -8.05 -0.14
C TYR A 12 -4.14 -7.05 0.43
N THR A 13 -3.83 -6.47 1.58
CA THR A 13 -4.63 -5.39 2.13
C THR A 13 -3.79 -4.39 2.89
N ASN A 14 -4.24 -3.15 2.94
CA ASN A 14 -3.70 -2.13 3.83
C ASN A 14 -4.44 -2.08 5.17
N GLN A 15 -5.42 -2.97 5.39
CA GLN A 15 -6.13 -3.05 6.66
C GLN A 15 -5.18 -3.54 7.76
N LEU A 16 -5.07 -2.73 8.81
CA LEU A 16 -4.40 -3.15 10.03
C LEU A 16 -5.16 -4.31 10.66
N PRO A 17 -4.46 -5.32 11.21
CA PRO A 17 -5.12 -6.38 11.94
C PRO A 17 -5.84 -5.81 13.17
N ASP A 18 -6.97 -6.43 13.54
CA ASP A 18 -7.85 -5.95 14.60
C ASP A 18 -7.14 -5.68 15.92
N TYR A 19 -6.15 -6.50 16.29
CA TYR A 19 -5.38 -6.31 17.51
C TYR A 19 -4.58 -5.00 17.48
N ALA A 20 -4.00 -4.64 16.33
CA ALA A 20 -3.22 -3.42 16.15
C ALA A 20 -4.12 -2.18 16.19
N LEU A 21 -5.34 -2.31 15.65
CA LEU A 21 -6.37 -1.27 15.71
C LEU A 21 -6.83 -1.03 17.17
N ARG A 22 -7.11 -2.11 17.91
CA ARG A 22 -7.47 -2.03 19.34
C ARG A 22 -6.33 -1.42 20.17
N PHE A 23 -5.09 -1.80 19.90
CA PHE A 23 -3.92 -1.25 20.57
C PHE A 23 -3.76 0.27 20.32
N HIS A 24 -3.88 0.71 19.07
CA HIS A 24 -3.84 2.15 18.73
C HIS A 24 -4.96 2.93 19.43
N ARG A 25 -6.18 2.41 19.43
CA ARG A 25 -7.30 3.02 20.16
C ARG A 25 -7.01 3.11 21.65
N GLY A 26 -6.44 2.05 22.24
CA GLY A 26 -6.02 2.04 23.64
C GLY A 26 -4.99 3.14 23.96
N LEU A 27 -3.95 3.29 23.14
CA LEU A 27 -2.95 4.35 23.30
C LEU A 27 -3.57 5.75 23.23
N ILE A 28 -4.44 5.99 22.25
CA ILE A 28 -5.14 7.27 22.10
C ILE A 28 -5.98 7.57 23.34
N THR A 29 -6.70 6.57 23.87
CA THR A 29 -7.50 6.73 25.10
C THR A 29 -6.62 7.03 26.31
N VAL A 30 -5.53 6.28 26.51
CA VAL A 30 -4.62 6.47 27.66
C VAL A 30 -3.99 7.87 27.64
N PHE A 31 -3.43 8.29 26.50
CA PHE A 31 -2.83 9.62 26.39
C PHE A 31 -3.88 10.74 26.49
N GLY A 32 -5.07 10.54 25.92
CA GLY A 32 -6.15 11.51 25.99
C GLY A 32 -6.65 11.72 27.43
N VAL A 33 -6.91 10.64 28.17
CA VAL A 33 -7.35 10.72 29.57
C VAL A 33 -6.26 11.32 30.46
N ALA A 34 -4.99 10.91 30.28
CA ALA A 34 -3.87 11.46 31.03
C ALA A 34 -3.68 12.96 30.77
N SER A 35 -3.84 13.40 29.52
CA SER A 35 -3.80 14.81 29.13
C SER A 35 -4.91 15.60 29.82
N LEU A 36 -6.16 15.13 29.79
CA LEU A 36 -7.27 15.80 30.48
C LEU A 36 -7.07 15.86 32.00
N GLY A 37 -6.55 14.80 32.62
CA GLY A 37 -6.21 14.77 34.04
C GLY A 37 -5.15 15.79 34.42
N LEU A 38 -4.09 15.94 33.61
CA LEU A 38 -3.07 16.97 33.81
C LEU A 38 -3.63 18.38 33.64
N LEU A 39 -4.50 18.60 32.65
CA LEU A 39 -5.12 19.91 32.45
C LEU A 39 -5.96 20.31 33.67
N TRP A 40 -6.69 19.37 34.26
CA TRP A 40 -7.43 19.58 35.50
C TRP A 40 -6.51 19.94 36.67
N LEU A 41 -5.41 19.21 36.84
CA LEU A 41 -4.41 19.51 37.88
C LEU A 41 -3.78 20.90 37.69
N VAL A 42 -3.42 21.27 36.47
CA VAL A 42 -2.91 22.62 36.16
C VAL A 42 -3.91 23.69 36.62
N PHE A 43 -5.19 23.52 36.28
CA PHE A 43 -6.23 24.45 36.70
C PHE A 43 -6.37 24.51 38.23
N TYR A 44 -6.39 23.35 38.91
CA TYR A 44 -6.45 23.26 40.37
C TYR A 44 -5.30 24.02 41.06
N PHE A 45 -4.06 23.83 40.59
CA PHE A 45 -2.88 24.51 41.15
C PHE A 45 -2.86 26.02 40.89
N LEU A 46 -3.39 26.47 39.75
CA LEU A 46 -3.52 27.90 39.43
C LEU A 46 -4.59 28.58 40.28
N VAL A 47 -5.72 27.92 40.54
CA VAL A 47 -6.82 28.50 41.35
C VAL A 47 -6.44 28.62 42.83
N LEU A 48 -5.66 27.66 43.35
CA LEU A 48 -5.26 27.66 44.76
C LEU A 48 -3.97 28.42 45.06
N ASP A 49 -3.40 29.13 44.07
CA ASP A 49 -2.17 29.92 44.19
C ASP A 49 -0.97 29.16 44.81
N PHE A 50 -0.97 27.82 44.72
CA PHE A 50 -0.03 27.00 45.48
C PHE A 50 1.40 27.16 44.98
N ILE A 51 1.64 26.88 43.68
CA ILE A 51 2.98 26.87 43.06
C ILE A 51 2.88 27.10 41.54
N PRO A 52 3.03 28.35 41.04
CA PRO A 52 2.91 28.67 39.61
C PRO A 52 3.93 27.93 38.71
N VAL A 53 5.14 27.71 39.21
CA VAL A 53 6.22 27.01 38.47
C VAL A 53 5.83 25.55 38.19
N LEU A 54 5.23 24.88 39.19
CA LEU A 54 4.78 23.50 39.04
C LEU A 54 3.63 23.39 38.03
N ALA A 55 2.68 24.33 38.08
CA ALA A 55 1.59 24.42 37.11
C ALA A 55 2.12 24.61 35.68
N GLY A 56 3.14 25.46 35.49
CA GLY A 56 3.79 25.65 34.19
C GLY A 56 4.44 24.37 33.65
N LEU A 57 5.14 23.61 34.49
CA LEU A 57 5.74 22.33 34.10
C LEU A 57 4.67 21.28 33.75
N MET A 58 3.60 21.18 34.54
CA MET A 58 2.48 20.30 34.24
C MET A 58 1.78 20.67 32.93
N PHE A 59 1.66 21.96 32.62
CA PHE A 59 1.09 22.43 31.35
C PHE A 59 1.96 22.00 30.15
N PHE A 60 3.28 22.04 30.27
CA PHE A 60 4.18 21.55 29.23
C PHE A 60 3.97 20.04 28.98
N VAL A 61 3.87 19.24 30.05
CA VAL A 61 3.60 17.79 29.93
C VAL A 61 2.21 17.53 29.32
N PHE A 62 1.20 18.32 29.71
CA PHE A 62 -0.13 18.29 29.09
C PHE A 62 -0.05 18.51 27.57
N ALA A 63 0.66 19.55 27.13
CA ALA A 63 0.81 19.88 25.72
C ALA A 63 1.51 18.75 24.94
N LEU A 64 2.53 18.13 25.53
CA LEU A 64 3.21 16.97 24.95
C LEU A 64 2.26 15.77 24.79
N LEU A 65 1.49 15.41 25.83
CA LEU A 65 0.53 14.30 25.74
C LEU A 65 -0.61 14.58 24.76
N ALA A 66 -1.10 15.82 24.70
CA ALA A 66 -2.11 16.24 23.72
C ALA A 66 -1.57 16.12 22.29
N PHE A 67 -0.31 16.52 22.07
CA PHE A 67 0.38 16.33 20.80
C PHE A 67 0.51 14.85 20.44
N LEU A 68 0.95 13.99 21.36
CA LEU A 68 1.06 12.54 21.12
C LEU A 68 -0.30 11.91 20.80
N THR A 69 -1.35 12.28 21.53
CA THR A 69 -2.73 11.83 21.26
C THR A 69 -3.15 12.19 19.83
N LYS A 70 -2.94 13.45 19.43
CA LYS A 70 -3.23 13.94 18.08
C LYS A 70 -2.39 13.22 17.01
N PHE A 71 -1.11 13.00 17.29
CA PHE A 71 -0.19 12.30 16.39
C PHE A 71 -0.62 10.85 16.15
N CYS A 72 -0.96 10.11 17.22
CA CYS A 72 -1.47 8.75 17.12
C CYS A 72 -2.80 8.68 16.36
N TYR A 73 -3.72 9.62 16.62
CA TYR A 73 -5.00 9.70 15.91
C TYR A 73 -4.81 9.95 14.41
N ASN A 74 -3.96 10.92 14.04
CA ASN A 74 -3.66 11.22 12.65
C ASN A 74 -3.01 10.04 11.92
N ASN A 75 -2.11 9.32 12.59
CA ASN A 75 -1.52 8.10 12.04
C ASN A 75 -2.57 7.02 11.81
N LEU A 76 -3.40 6.71 12.82
CA LEU A 76 -4.47 5.71 12.68
C LEU A 76 -5.41 6.04 11.52
N LYS A 77 -5.75 7.33 11.37
CA LYS A 77 -6.62 7.83 10.32
C LYS A 77 -6.07 7.56 8.90
N LEU A 78 -4.76 7.46 8.70
CA LEU A 78 -4.18 7.09 7.39
C LEU A 78 -4.55 5.67 6.98
N TYR A 79 -4.66 4.75 7.95
CA TYR A 79 -4.95 3.33 7.71
C TYR A 79 -6.45 3.04 7.67
N THR A 80 -7.29 3.82 8.36
CA THR A 80 -8.73 3.55 8.46
C THR A 80 -9.56 4.24 7.39
N ASN A 81 -9.05 5.30 6.74
CA ASN A 81 -9.84 6.05 5.76
C ASN A 81 -9.92 5.39 4.39
N LEU A 82 -8.99 4.50 4.09
CA LEU A 82 -8.84 3.90 2.78
C LEU A 82 -8.68 2.42 3.00
N THR A 83 -9.58 1.64 2.45
CA THR A 83 -9.49 0.19 2.43
C THR A 83 -9.19 -0.23 1.01
N ILE A 84 -8.09 -0.94 0.82
CA ILE A 84 -7.78 -1.66 -0.42
C ILE A 84 -7.64 -3.12 -0.05
N VAL A 85 -8.38 -3.97 -0.75
CA VAL A 85 -8.20 -5.42 -0.72
C VAL A 85 -8.01 -5.89 -2.15
N LYS A 86 -6.96 -6.66 -2.39
CA LYS A 86 -6.71 -7.35 -3.65
C LYS A 86 -6.42 -8.80 -3.33
N HIS A 87 -7.01 -9.74 -4.03
CA HIS A 87 -6.62 -11.14 -3.88
C HIS A 87 -6.92 -11.91 -5.14
N LEU A 88 -6.11 -12.94 -5.41
CA LEU A 88 -6.33 -13.86 -6.50
C LEU A 88 -6.82 -15.16 -5.87
N ASN A 89 -8.13 -15.45 -5.92
CA ASN A 89 -8.74 -16.64 -5.30
C ASN A 89 -9.00 -17.73 -6.35
N HIS A 90 -9.88 -18.69 -6.07
CA HIS A 90 -10.24 -19.76 -7.00
C HIS A 90 -11.22 -19.34 -8.11
N GLU A 91 -11.88 -18.19 -7.96
CA GLU A 91 -12.83 -17.65 -8.96
C GLU A 91 -12.15 -16.69 -9.92
N GLY A 92 -11.15 -15.95 -9.44
CA GLY A 92 -10.37 -15.01 -10.24
C GLY A 92 -9.71 -13.91 -9.41
N TYR A 93 -9.58 -12.73 -10.00
CA TYR A 93 -9.01 -11.55 -9.35
C TYR A 93 -10.11 -10.71 -8.72
N TYR A 94 -10.04 -10.55 -7.41
CA TYR A 94 -10.93 -9.68 -6.66
C TYR A 94 -10.23 -8.38 -6.29
N PHE A 95 -10.90 -7.27 -6.54
CA PHE A 95 -10.49 -5.93 -6.15
C PHE A 95 -11.61 -5.24 -5.37
N TYR A 96 -11.26 -4.74 -4.20
CA TYR A 96 -12.12 -3.89 -3.40
C TYR A 96 -11.37 -2.63 -2.99
N TYR A 97 -12.00 -1.50 -3.24
CA TYR A 97 -11.54 -0.19 -2.81
C TYR A 97 -12.70 0.54 -2.14
N ARG A 98 -12.43 1.09 -0.97
CA ARG A 98 -13.36 1.97 -0.28
C ARG A 98 -12.64 3.14 0.35
N ASN A 99 -13.13 4.33 0.06
CA ASN A 99 -12.67 5.57 0.64
C ASN A 99 -13.73 6.13 1.58
N GLU A 100 -13.46 6.06 2.88
CA GLU A 100 -14.38 6.53 3.91
C GLU A 100 -14.59 8.05 3.90
N LYS A 101 -13.66 8.81 3.29
CA LYS A 101 -13.81 10.27 3.17
C LYS A 101 -14.75 10.68 2.04
N THR A 102 -14.59 10.07 0.86
CA THR A 102 -15.40 10.39 -0.33
C THR A 102 -16.65 9.53 -0.43
N LYS A 103 -16.75 8.45 0.37
CA LYS A 103 -17.78 7.40 0.26
C LYS A 103 -17.79 6.70 -1.10
N GLU A 104 -16.68 6.81 -1.82
CA GLU A 104 -16.44 6.05 -3.03
C GLU A 104 -16.13 4.61 -2.68
N GLU A 105 -16.83 3.69 -3.33
CA GLU A 105 -16.71 2.25 -3.16
C GLU A 105 -16.67 1.62 -4.55
N ILE A 106 -15.68 0.77 -4.78
CA ILE A 106 -15.47 0.01 -6.00
C ILE A 106 -15.25 -1.42 -5.58
N GLU A 107 -16.08 -2.31 -6.09
CA GLU A 107 -15.96 -3.75 -5.90
C GLU A 107 -16.01 -4.40 -7.29
N GLU A 108 -15.04 -5.24 -7.57
CA GLU A 108 -14.89 -5.87 -8.87
C GLU A 108 -14.29 -7.27 -8.71
N LEU A 109 -14.92 -8.23 -9.37
CA LEU A 109 -14.43 -9.58 -9.53
C LEU A 109 -14.24 -9.83 -11.02
N ILE A 110 -13.00 -10.09 -11.42
CA ILE A 110 -12.65 -10.50 -12.77
C ILE A 110 -12.44 -12.00 -12.70
N THR A 111 -13.36 -12.78 -13.24
CA THR A 111 -13.22 -14.24 -13.22
C THR A 111 -12.12 -14.69 -14.17
N TYR A 112 -11.55 -15.87 -13.95
CA TYR A 112 -10.56 -16.43 -14.88
C TYR A 112 -11.10 -16.56 -16.31
N GLU A 113 -12.38 -16.87 -16.47
CA GLU A 113 -13.03 -16.97 -17.78
C GLU A 113 -13.13 -15.62 -18.51
N GLN A 114 -13.15 -14.51 -17.78
CA GLN A 114 -13.17 -13.17 -18.36
C GLN A 114 -11.77 -12.67 -18.71
N MET A 115 -10.72 -13.19 -18.06
CA MET A 115 -9.34 -12.74 -18.30
C MET A 115 -8.89 -13.17 -19.70
N ASP A 116 -8.55 -12.19 -20.53
CA ASP A 116 -7.98 -12.43 -21.85
C ASP A 116 -6.49 -12.77 -21.72
N GLN A 117 -5.75 -11.95 -20.98
CA GLN A 117 -4.32 -12.17 -20.75
C GLN A 117 -3.79 -11.35 -19.57
N VAL A 118 -2.59 -11.72 -19.11
CA VAL A 118 -1.86 -10.99 -18.08
C VAL A 118 -0.46 -10.63 -18.59
N ILE A 119 -0.08 -9.36 -18.40
CA ILE A 119 1.23 -8.84 -18.76
C ILE A 119 2.02 -8.54 -17.49
N ILE A 120 3.26 -9.02 -17.43
CA ILE A 120 4.19 -8.81 -16.32
C ILE A 120 5.40 -8.01 -16.84
N GLY A 121 5.62 -6.83 -16.28
CA GLY A 121 6.78 -6.00 -16.61
C GLY A 121 7.50 -5.51 -15.38
N HIS A 122 8.72 -5.00 -15.56
CA HIS A 122 9.47 -4.45 -14.44
C HIS A 122 8.88 -3.10 -14.03
N THR A 123 8.89 -2.83 -12.73
CA THR A 123 8.62 -1.49 -12.18
C THR A 123 9.74 -1.10 -11.24
N LEU A 124 10.10 0.19 -11.29
CA LEU A 124 11.14 0.75 -10.44
C LEU A 124 10.53 1.70 -9.42
N ARG A 125 10.77 1.40 -8.14
CA ARG A 125 10.36 2.27 -7.05
C ARG A 125 11.57 2.85 -6.35
N TYR A 126 11.62 4.18 -6.30
CA TYR A 126 12.62 4.93 -5.58
C TYR A 126 12.13 5.21 -4.16
N ILE A 127 12.84 4.69 -3.16
CA ILE A 127 12.64 5.09 -1.77
C ILE A 127 13.72 6.12 -1.42
N PRO A 128 13.36 7.36 -1.08
CA PRO A 128 14.33 8.34 -0.61
C PRO A 128 14.96 7.82 0.68
N ASN A 129 16.29 7.68 0.67
CA ASN A 129 17.04 7.28 1.86
C ASN A 129 17.57 8.56 2.53
N THR A 130 17.22 8.76 3.79
CA THR A 130 17.59 9.94 4.58
C THR A 130 19.01 9.87 5.16
N SER A 131 19.73 8.76 4.94
CA SER A 131 21.14 8.66 5.32
C SER A 131 22.06 9.33 4.28
N THR A 132 23.07 10.05 4.77
CA THR A 132 23.94 10.95 3.99
C THR A 132 24.81 10.28 2.92
N ALA A 133 24.86 8.94 2.85
CA ALA A 133 25.74 8.20 1.94
C ALA A 133 25.04 7.56 0.73
N VAL A 134 23.72 7.35 0.78
CA VAL A 134 22.94 6.69 -0.29
C VAL A 134 21.68 7.52 -0.53
N LYS A 135 21.56 8.15 -1.71
CA LYS A 135 20.47 9.11 -1.99
C LYS A 135 19.12 8.46 -2.27
N SER A 136 19.09 7.20 -2.72
CA SER A 136 17.86 6.46 -2.96
C SER A 136 18.11 4.95 -2.94
N LEU A 137 17.17 4.21 -2.38
CA LEU A 137 17.08 2.77 -2.55
C LEU A 137 16.21 2.51 -3.79
N ARG A 138 16.73 1.75 -4.75
CA ARG A 138 15.95 1.27 -5.90
C ARG A 138 15.41 -0.12 -5.56
N ILE A 139 14.09 -0.25 -5.59
CA ILE A 139 13.40 -1.54 -5.51
C ILE A 139 12.97 -1.91 -6.92
N ILE A 140 13.39 -3.09 -7.37
CA ILE A 140 12.91 -3.71 -8.61
C ILE A 140 11.71 -4.58 -8.25
N GLY A 141 10.53 -4.18 -8.70
CA GLY A 141 9.30 -4.95 -8.58
C GLY A 141 8.82 -5.47 -9.93
N ALA A 142 7.74 -6.25 -9.88
CA ALA A 142 6.90 -6.59 -11.01
C ALA A 142 5.66 -5.70 -10.97
N ARG A 143 5.27 -5.19 -12.13
CA ARG A 143 3.93 -4.65 -12.36
C ARG A 143 3.16 -5.67 -13.16
N ILE A 144 2.02 -6.09 -12.63
CA ILE A 144 1.09 -7.03 -13.26
C ILE A 144 -0.09 -6.24 -13.80
N ILE A 145 -0.42 -6.52 -15.05
CA ILE A 145 -1.55 -5.93 -15.77
C ILE A 145 -2.47 -7.08 -16.18
N ILE A 146 -3.65 -7.14 -15.56
CA ILE A 146 -4.71 -8.07 -15.96
C ILE A 146 -5.55 -7.36 -17.01
N VAL A 147 -5.79 -8.01 -18.14
CA VAL A 147 -6.57 -7.50 -19.26
C VAL A 147 -7.79 -8.39 -19.45
N TRP A 148 -8.96 -7.79 -19.62
CA TRP A 148 -10.20 -8.50 -19.92
C TRP A 148 -11.08 -7.68 -20.85
N GLU A 149 -12.03 -8.35 -21.49
CA GLU A 149 -13.07 -7.70 -22.28
C GLU A 149 -14.30 -7.42 -21.39
N ASN A 150 -14.77 -6.17 -21.41
CA ASN A 150 -15.98 -5.74 -20.71
C ASN A 150 -16.89 -4.99 -21.70
N GLU A 151 -18.07 -5.54 -21.98
CA GLU A 151 -19.06 -4.93 -22.90
C GLU A 151 -18.51 -4.57 -24.30
N GLY A 152 -17.50 -5.31 -24.79
CA GLY A 152 -16.87 -5.06 -26.09
C GLY A 152 -15.71 -4.06 -26.06
N GLU A 153 -15.37 -3.54 -24.88
CA GLU A 153 -14.20 -2.69 -24.65
C GLU A 153 -13.14 -3.45 -23.83
N MET A 154 -11.86 -3.24 -24.15
CA MET A 154 -10.76 -3.82 -23.40
C MET A 154 -10.50 -2.99 -22.15
N ASP A 155 -10.64 -3.59 -20.98
CA ASP A 155 -10.35 -2.99 -19.68
C ASP A 155 -9.15 -3.67 -19.02
N PHE A 156 -8.56 -3.01 -18.03
CA PHE A 156 -7.35 -3.49 -17.38
C PHE A 156 -7.22 -3.06 -15.92
N ARG A 157 -6.51 -3.90 -15.14
CA ARG A 157 -6.16 -3.65 -13.75
C ARG A 157 -4.67 -3.79 -13.55
N ILE A 158 -4.12 -2.81 -12.83
CA ILE A 158 -2.70 -2.73 -12.55
C ILE A 158 -2.47 -2.90 -11.05
N PHE A 159 -1.47 -3.72 -10.71
CA PHE A 159 -0.93 -3.76 -9.35
C PHE A 159 0.54 -4.17 -9.38
N ASP A 160 1.25 -3.84 -8.30
CA ASP A 160 2.69 -4.05 -8.20
C ASP A 160 2.97 -5.14 -7.13
N ILE A 161 3.89 -6.06 -7.45
CA ILE A 161 4.45 -7.07 -6.53
C ILE A 161 5.95 -6.84 -6.39
N GLU A 162 6.44 -6.71 -5.16
CA GLU A 162 7.87 -6.47 -4.88
C GLU A 162 8.61 -7.73 -4.35
N VAL A 163 7.89 -8.82 -4.05
CA VAL A 163 8.41 -10.04 -3.42
C VAL A 163 8.37 -11.22 -4.40
N GLN A 164 9.47 -11.96 -4.56
CA GLN A 164 9.58 -13.04 -5.55
C GLN A 164 8.58 -14.17 -5.30
N ASP A 165 8.54 -14.73 -4.08
CA ASP A 165 7.65 -15.86 -3.73
C ASP A 165 6.18 -15.54 -3.99
N GLN A 166 5.80 -14.27 -3.84
CA GLN A 166 4.47 -13.79 -4.16
C GLN A 166 4.21 -13.79 -5.66
N LEU A 167 5.15 -13.23 -6.45
CA LEU A 167 5.06 -13.24 -7.90
C LEU A 167 4.97 -14.66 -8.45
N ASP A 168 5.77 -15.58 -7.93
CA ASP A 168 5.75 -16.99 -8.32
C ASP A 168 4.37 -17.61 -8.05
N GLY A 169 3.79 -17.38 -6.87
CA GLY A 169 2.44 -17.85 -6.55
C GLY A 169 1.35 -17.29 -7.49
N TRP A 170 1.48 -16.04 -7.91
CA TRP A 170 0.59 -15.44 -8.92
C TRP A 170 0.73 -16.12 -10.28
N ILE A 171 1.97 -16.30 -10.75
CA ILE A 171 2.27 -16.94 -12.03
C ILE A 171 1.73 -18.37 -12.05
N ASP A 172 1.97 -19.14 -10.99
CA ASP A 172 1.54 -20.53 -10.89
C ASP A 172 0.02 -20.64 -10.91
N ARG A 173 -0.69 -19.76 -10.18
CA ARG A 173 -2.15 -19.75 -10.17
C ARG A 173 -2.74 -19.35 -11.52
N LEU A 174 -2.20 -18.33 -12.17
CA LEU A 174 -2.68 -17.91 -13.50
C LEU A 174 -2.43 -19.00 -14.55
N ARG A 175 -1.29 -19.69 -14.49
CA ARG A 175 -1.01 -20.86 -15.36
C ARG A 175 -1.94 -22.02 -15.10
N LEU A 176 -2.30 -22.28 -13.85
CA LEU A 176 -3.24 -23.35 -13.48
C LEU A 176 -4.62 -23.17 -14.15
N HIS A 177 -5.02 -21.93 -14.39
CA HIS A 177 -6.27 -21.56 -15.04
C HIS A 177 -6.10 -21.25 -16.54
N ASP A 178 -5.01 -21.69 -17.16
CA ASP A 178 -4.72 -21.53 -18.60
C ASP A 178 -4.75 -20.07 -19.09
N ILE A 179 -4.47 -19.10 -18.20
CA ILE A 179 -4.44 -17.68 -18.56
C ILE A 179 -3.15 -17.37 -19.33
N PRO A 180 -3.22 -16.78 -20.54
CA PRO A 180 -2.03 -16.35 -21.27
C PRO A 180 -1.19 -15.35 -20.49
N LEU A 181 0.08 -15.68 -20.27
CA LEU A 181 1.04 -14.84 -19.56
C LEU A 181 2.09 -14.28 -20.51
N TYR A 182 2.20 -12.96 -20.54
CA TYR A 182 3.22 -12.25 -21.30
C TYR A 182 4.14 -11.48 -20.37
N MET A 183 5.36 -11.22 -20.84
CA MET A 183 6.31 -10.37 -20.16
C MET A 183 6.92 -9.34 -21.08
N THR A 184 7.40 -8.27 -20.46
CA THR A 184 8.24 -7.27 -21.12
C THR A 184 9.42 -6.91 -20.22
N GLU A 185 10.59 -6.77 -20.84
CA GLU A 185 11.82 -6.33 -20.17
C GLU A 185 11.82 -4.81 -19.92
N LYS A 186 10.88 -4.07 -20.52
CA LYS A 186 10.78 -2.63 -20.37
C LYS A 186 10.26 -2.27 -18.97
N ASP A 187 10.76 -1.16 -18.43
CA ASP A 187 10.18 -0.56 -17.24
C ASP A 187 8.81 0.02 -17.61
N ILE A 188 7.78 -0.66 -17.13
CA ILE A 188 6.40 -0.26 -17.34
C ILE A 188 5.91 0.65 -16.21
N GLY A 189 6.75 0.94 -15.20
CA GLY A 189 6.44 1.85 -14.10
C GLY A 189 6.01 3.26 -14.52
N SER A 190 6.55 3.73 -15.66
CA SER A 190 6.44 5.11 -16.15
C SER A 190 5.31 5.36 -17.15
N VAL A 191 4.59 4.32 -17.58
CA VAL A 191 3.52 4.45 -18.58
C VAL A 191 2.22 4.87 -17.88
N PRO A 192 1.48 5.88 -18.36
CA PRO A 192 0.14 6.21 -17.87
C PRO A 192 -0.88 5.09 -18.15
N GLY A 193 -1.84 4.88 -17.24
CA GLY A 193 -2.86 3.81 -17.31
C GLY A 193 -3.53 3.67 -18.68
N ASP A 194 -4.03 4.78 -19.19
CA ASP A 194 -4.71 4.92 -20.48
C ASP A 194 -3.81 4.63 -21.70
N GLU A 195 -2.50 4.73 -21.57
CA GLU A 195 -1.56 4.45 -22.66
C GLU A 195 -1.07 2.99 -22.70
N TYR A 196 -1.30 2.19 -21.64
CA TYR A 196 -0.82 0.78 -21.62
C TYR A 196 -1.46 -0.06 -22.70
N VAL A 197 -2.79 0.02 -22.83
CA VAL A 197 -3.56 -0.73 -23.83
C VAL A 197 -3.01 -0.43 -25.21
N LYS A 198 -2.82 0.85 -25.55
CA LYS A 198 -2.31 1.25 -26.86
C LYS A 198 -0.86 0.80 -27.10
N LYS A 199 0.00 0.96 -26.09
CA LYS A 199 1.46 0.74 -26.23
C LYS A 199 1.86 -0.73 -26.22
N PHE A 200 1.20 -1.55 -25.40
CA PHE A 200 1.57 -2.96 -25.24
C PHE A 200 0.60 -3.90 -25.97
N LEU A 201 -0.71 -3.61 -25.97
CA LEU A 201 -1.70 -4.43 -26.69
C LEU A 201 -1.80 -4.01 -28.18
N GLY A 202 -1.77 -2.72 -28.47
CA GLY A 202 -1.94 -2.20 -29.83
C GLY A 202 -0.72 -2.38 -30.74
N GLU A 203 0.50 -2.20 -30.21
CA GLU A 203 1.72 -2.29 -31.01
C GLU A 203 2.40 -3.67 -30.97
N GLY A 204 2.06 -4.53 -30.00
CA GLY A 204 2.42 -5.96 -29.90
C GLY A 204 3.91 -6.34 -29.95
N ARG A 205 4.80 -5.36 -30.12
CA ARG A 205 6.18 -5.59 -30.58
C ARG A 205 7.17 -5.98 -29.47
N ASP A 206 6.78 -5.88 -28.20
CA ASP A 206 7.68 -6.08 -27.05
C ASP A 206 7.16 -7.07 -26.01
N LEU A 207 6.08 -7.80 -26.31
CA LEU A 207 5.56 -8.86 -25.45
C LEU A 207 6.14 -10.20 -25.87
N LYS A 208 6.70 -10.92 -24.91
CA LYS A 208 7.14 -12.32 -25.07
C LYS A 208 6.28 -13.18 -24.17
N GLU A 209 5.90 -14.37 -24.61
CA GLU A 209 5.29 -15.35 -23.70
C GLU A 209 6.22 -15.59 -22.50
N LEU A 210 5.63 -15.61 -21.30
CA LEU A 210 6.35 -15.85 -20.05
C LEU A 210 6.80 -17.31 -19.95
N SER A 211 7.86 -17.63 -20.68
CA SER A 211 8.53 -18.93 -20.72
C SER A 211 9.83 -18.95 -19.90
N THR A 212 10.41 -17.78 -19.62
CA THR A 212 11.61 -17.62 -18.79
C THR A 212 11.27 -17.08 -17.40
N PRO A 213 12.11 -17.35 -16.38
CA PRO A 213 11.91 -16.82 -15.03
C PRO A 213 11.88 -15.28 -15.02
N PHE A 214 10.92 -14.69 -14.31
CA PHE A 214 10.83 -13.26 -14.07
C PHE A 214 11.25 -12.96 -12.63
N THR A 215 12.27 -12.11 -12.44
CA THR A 215 12.88 -11.90 -11.12
C THR A 215 12.62 -10.51 -10.55
N VAL A 216 12.25 -10.42 -9.27
CA VAL A 216 12.00 -9.20 -8.50
C VAL A 216 12.72 -9.23 -7.15
N GLY A 217 12.67 -8.12 -6.40
CA GLY A 217 13.22 -8.04 -5.04
C GLY A 217 14.70 -7.65 -4.96
N GLY A 218 15.33 -7.34 -6.11
CA GLY A 218 16.67 -6.76 -6.14
C GLY A 218 16.73 -5.39 -5.48
N ARG A 219 17.65 -5.21 -4.52
CA ARG A 219 18.00 -3.90 -3.94
C ARG A 219 19.33 -3.44 -4.51
N THR A 220 19.31 -2.37 -5.29
CA THR A 220 20.52 -1.73 -5.79
C THR A 220 20.64 -0.33 -5.20
N THR A 221 21.81 -0.03 -4.64
CA THR A 221 22.16 1.32 -4.19
C THR A 221 22.80 2.07 -5.35
N GLU A 222 22.17 3.13 -5.81
CA GLU A 222 22.73 3.97 -6.87
C GLU A 222 23.40 5.20 -6.23
N LYS A 223 24.72 5.33 -6.41
CA LYS A 223 25.39 6.61 -6.17
C LYS A 223 25.06 7.49 -7.37
N LEU A 224 24.19 8.47 -7.17
CA LEU A 224 24.01 9.53 -8.16
C LEU A 224 25.33 10.29 -8.32
N GLU A 225 26.05 10.03 -9.42
CA GLU A 225 27.07 10.94 -9.90
C GLU A 225 26.37 12.26 -10.26
N LYS A 226 26.86 13.37 -9.71
CA LYS A 226 26.28 14.69 -9.94
C LYS A 226 26.42 15.02 -11.43
N TYR A 227 25.28 15.22 -12.10
CA TYR A 227 25.20 16.11 -13.26
C TYR A 227 25.35 17.56 -12.81
#